data_AF-A0A9J7Y9T8-F1
#
_entry.id   AF-A0A9J7Y9T8-F1
#
_cell.length_a   1.000
_cell.length_b   1.000
_cell.length_c   1.000
_cell.angle_alpha   90.00
_cell.angle_beta   90.00
_cell.angle_gamma   90.00
#
_symmetry.space_group_name_H-M   'P 1'
#
loop_
_entity.id
_entity.type
_entity.pdbx_description
1 polymer ?
#
loop_
_entity_poly.entity_id
_entity_poly.type
_entity_poly.pdbx_seq_one_letter_code
_entity_poly.pdbx_strand_id
1 'polypeptide(L)'
;MGVIEETDVEQVTLALLDAANDRDPVVQEQVRKSILTLGNQQPDKVLSMCQDYLLKHPKLVVGHRVVVLQTIELVVKSRIDDISYPKIKSVIQLASDEMTKSKEVVPEWQQAASNILVAVGNKYINDIMEEILGKFQPGVLPHFFVIQTLANLSDSNVYGMVPFLSAIMGTMLPMLGMTKQDNMKWVFSSALCRFSESILEYLANLDKAPDPTVRKDTFSSEIYSAYDILFNSWIQSRESKLRLTVAEALGSMSHLMAHDKLEEQLPKLLPTILGLYKKNSEHYIISKSLYQVLEASVNMGSRVLETQIDGLLVALHQQICSPMDFNNPP
;
A
#
# COMPACT_ATOMS: atom_id res chain seq x y z
N MET A 1 8.60 -32.47 33.90
CA MET A 1 7.19 -32.18 33.52
C MET A 1 7.13 -31.20 32.36
N GLY A 2 7.96 -30.14 32.30
CA GLY A 2 7.97 -29.19 31.16
C GLY A 2 8.43 -29.73 29.80
N VAL A 3 9.37 -30.68 29.74
CA VAL A 3 9.90 -31.22 28.45
C VAL A 3 8.86 -32.06 27.67
N ILE A 4 7.90 -32.67 28.37
CA ILE A 4 6.86 -33.51 27.75
C ILE A 4 5.77 -32.62 27.12
N GLU A 5 5.32 -31.57 27.81
CA GLU A 5 4.39 -30.57 27.24
C GLU A 5 5.02 -29.79 26.08
N GLU A 6 6.33 -29.52 26.12
CA GLU A 6 7.05 -28.83 25.05
C GLU A 6 7.12 -29.64 23.75
N THR A 7 7.30 -30.96 23.84
CA THR A 7 7.41 -31.86 22.69
C THR A 7 6.04 -32.07 22.02
N ASP A 8 4.96 -32.08 22.80
CA ASP A 8 3.60 -32.21 22.27
C ASP A 8 3.19 -30.99 21.43
N VAL A 9 3.53 -29.76 21.86
CA VAL A 9 3.23 -28.54 21.08
C VAL A 9 3.93 -28.55 19.73
N GLU A 10 5.16 -29.07 19.65
CA GLU A 10 5.90 -29.16 18.38
C GLU A 10 5.29 -30.18 17.43
N GLN A 11 4.96 -31.37 17.93
CA GLN A 11 4.35 -32.39 17.10
C GLN A 11 2.97 -31.96 16.61
N VAL A 12 2.17 -31.35 17.48
CA VAL A 12 0.84 -30.84 17.11
C VAL A 12 0.96 -29.69 16.11
N THR A 13 1.84 -28.72 16.34
CA THR A 13 2.01 -27.59 15.41
C THR A 13 2.50 -28.07 14.04
N LEU A 14 3.42 -29.04 13.99
CA LEU A 14 3.90 -29.60 12.73
C LEU A 14 2.78 -30.31 11.97
N ALA A 15 2.01 -31.16 12.66
CA ALA A 15 0.87 -31.85 12.06
C ALA A 15 -0.20 -30.88 11.54
N LEU A 16 -0.43 -29.78 12.27
CA LEU A 16 -1.32 -28.70 11.84
C LEU A 16 -0.76 -27.98 10.59
N LEU A 17 0.54 -27.70 10.55
CA LEU A 17 1.17 -27.10 9.37
C LEU A 17 1.07 -28.02 8.15
N ASP A 18 1.24 -29.33 8.30
CA ASP A 18 1.07 -30.31 7.21
C ASP A 18 -0.38 -30.37 6.71
N ALA A 19 -1.36 -30.24 7.61
CA ALA A 19 -2.79 -30.21 7.27
C ALA A 19 -3.30 -28.83 6.81
N ALA A 20 -2.46 -27.79 6.84
CA ALA A 20 -2.91 -26.40 6.64
C ALA A 20 -3.45 -26.11 5.23
N ASN A 21 -3.02 -26.88 4.24
CA ASN A 21 -3.48 -26.76 2.85
C ASN A 21 -4.37 -27.94 2.42
N ASP A 22 -5.19 -28.45 3.34
CA ASP A 22 -6.18 -29.50 3.05
C ASP A 22 -7.17 -29.05 1.96
N ARG A 23 -7.81 -29.98 1.27
CA ARG A 23 -8.82 -29.68 0.24
C ARG A 23 -10.15 -29.23 0.83
N ASP A 24 -10.44 -29.59 2.08
CA ASP A 24 -11.67 -29.22 2.78
C ASP A 24 -11.50 -27.85 3.47
N PRO A 25 -12.26 -26.81 3.07
CA PRO A 25 -12.22 -25.50 3.72
C PRO A 25 -12.56 -25.54 5.21
N VAL A 26 -13.38 -26.49 5.65
CA VAL A 26 -13.71 -26.66 7.06
C VAL A 26 -12.49 -27.13 7.84
N VAL A 27 -11.71 -28.06 7.28
CA VAL A 27 -10.46 -28.53 7.88
C VAL A 27 -9.45 -27.39 7.95
N GLN A 28 -9.29 -26.61 6.88
CA GLN A 28 -8.40 -25.44 6.87
C GLN A 28 -8.75 -24.45 8.00
N GLU A 29 -10.03 -24.15 8.18
CA GLU A 29 -10.46 -23.22 9.23
C GLU A 29 -10.22 -23.77 10.65
N GLN A 30 -10.45 -25.08 10.87
CA GLN A 30 -10.16 -25.71 12.17
C GLN A 30 -8.65 -25.76 12.46
N VAL A 31 -7.83 -26.04 11.44
CA VAL A 31 -6.37 -25.99 11.54
C VAL A 31 -5.93 -24.58 11.90
N ARG A 32 -6.44 -23.55 11.20
CA ARG A 32 -6.13 -22.15 11.47
C ARG A 32 -6.49 -21.75 12.90
N LYS A 33 -7.66 -22.13 13.40
CA LYS A 33 -8.08 -21.88 14.80
C LYS A 33 -7.16 -22.57 15.81
N SER A 34 -6.75 -23.79 15.51
CA SER A 34 -5.85 -24.57 16.37
C SER A 34 -4.47 -23.93 16.44
N ILE A 35 -3.88 -23.54 15.30
CA ILE A 35 -2.58 -22.88 15.27
C ILE A 35 -2.66 -21.51 15.97
N LEU A 36 -3.74 -20.75 15.79
CA LEU A 36 -3.92 -19.49 16.53
C LEU A 36 -3.99 -19.72 18.04
N THR A 37 -4.66 -20.77 18.49
CA THR A 37 -4.74 -21.11 19.91
C THR A 37 -3.34 -21.38 20.48
N LEU A 38 -2.52 -22.14 19.76
CA LEU A 38 -1.13 -22.41 20.14
C LEU A 38 -0.27 -21.14 20.07
N GLY A 39 -0.40 -20.35 19.01
CA GLY A 39 0.34 -19.09 18.83
C GLY A 39 -0.01 -18.04 19.90
N ASN A 40 -1.24 -18.07 20.41
CA ASN A 40 -1.66 -17.22 21.51
C ASN A 40 -1.06 -17.62 22.87
N GLN A 41 -0.59 -18.86 23.01
CA GLN A 41 0.04 -19.38 24.22
C GLN A 41 1.57 -19.33 24.13
N GLN A 42 2.15 -19.63 22.96
CA GLN A 42 3.59 -19.73 22.71
C GLN A 42 3.96 -19.09 21.35
N PRO A 43 3.86 -17.75 21.22
CA PRO A 43 4.00 -17.07 19.93
C PRO A 43 5.38 -17.29 19.30
N ASP A 44 6.47 -17.09 20.05
CA ASP A 44 7.84 -17.28 19.57
C ASP A 44 8.10 -18.69 19.02
N LYS A 45 7.51 -19.70 19.69
CA LYS A 45 7.68 -21.10 19.32
C LYS A 45 6.96 -21.40 18.01
N VAL A 46 5.68 -21.04 17.91
CA VAL A 46 4.89 -21.25 16.69
C VAL A 46 5.50 -20.51 15.50
N LEU A 47 5.97 -19.27 15.69
CA LEU A 47 6.66 -18.51 14.64
C LEU A 47 7.95 -19.19 14.18
N SER A 48 8.75 -19.73 15.11
CA SER A 48 9.95 -20.51 14.78
C SER A 48 9.60 -21.75 13.96
N MET A 49 8.53 -22.44 14.32
CA MET A 49 8.08 -23.63 13.60
C MET A 49 7.59 -23.31 12.18
N CYS A 50 6.85 -22.22 11.99
CA CYS A 50 6.44 -21.78 10.65
C CYS A 50 7.67 -21.40 9.80
N GLN A 51 8.65 -20.70 10.38
CA GLN A 51 9.91 -20.37 9.71
C GLN A 51 10.68 -21.63 9.28
N ASP A 52 10.89 -22.56 10.21
CA ASP A 52 11.57 -23.82 9.95
C ASP A 52 10.86 -24.66 8.90
N TYR A 53 9.52 -24.65 8.90
CA TYR A 53 8.71 -25.34 7.91
C TYR A 53 8.96 -24.80 6.50
N LEU A 54 8.97 -23.48 6.32
CA LEU A 54 9.23 -22.83 5.04
C LEU A 54 10.66 -23.05 4.54
N LEU A 55 11.63 -23.14 5.45
CA LEU A 55 13.04 -23.41 5.15
C LEU A 55 13.28 -24.87 4.74
N LYS A 56 12.68 -25.82 5.47
CA LYS A 56 12.79 -27.27 5.19
C LYS A 56 12.06 -27.66 3.90
N HIS A 57 11.05 -26.88 3.48
CA HIS A 57 10.25 -27.14 2.28
C HIS A 57 10.41 -26.02 1.23
N PRO A 58 11.57 -25.90 0.55
CA PRO A 58 11.80 -24.85 -0.44
C PRO A 58 10.92 -25.00 -1.69
N LYS A 59 10.42 -26.21 -1.99
CA LYS A 59 9.54 -26.52 -3.12
C LYS A 59 8.06 -26.66 -2.73
N LEU A 60 7.68 -26.10 -1.56
CA LEU A 60 6.30 -26.11 -1.10
C LEU A 60 5.39 -25.42 -2.13
N VAL A 61 4.24 -26.03 -2.41
CA VAL A 61 3.24 -25.46 -3.32
C VAL A 61 2.75 -24.10 -2.81
N VAL A 62 2.47 -23.19 -3.74
CA VAL A 62 2.20 -21.77 -3.44
C VAL A 62 1.04 -21.61 -2.45
N GLY A 63 -0.09 -22.30 -2.64
CA GLY A 63 -1.23 -22.22 -1.73
C GLY A 63 -0.87 -22.60 -0.28
N HIS A 64 -0.09 -23.66 -0.10
CA HIS A 64 0.37 -24.07 1.23
C HIS A 64 1.35 -23.05 1.83
N ARG A 65 2.25 -22.52 1.01
CA ARG A 65 3.16 -21.45 1.42
C ARG A 65 2.42 -20.20 1.91
N VAL A 66 1.35 -19.82 1.21
CA VAL A 66 0.45 -18.70 1.59
C VAL A 66 -0.17 -18.95 2.96
N VAL A 67 -0.71 -20.15 3.22
CA VAL A 67 -1.34 -20.47 4.51
C VAL A 67 -0.35 -20.37 5.68
N VAL A 68 0.90 -20.81 5.48
CA VAL A 68 1.94 -20.68 6.53
C VAL A 68 2.28 -19.21 6.79
N LEU A 69 2.34 -18.37 5.76
CA LEU A 69 2.58 -16.93 5.92
C LEU A 69 1.39 -16.22 6.60
N GLN A 70 0.16 -16.55 6.23
CA GLN A 70 -1.05 -16.04 6.88
C GLN A 70 -1.12 -16.46 8.35
N THR A 71 -0.60 -17.65 8.68
CA THR A 71 -0.47 -18.11 10.07
C THR A 71 0.49 -17.22 10.85
N ILE A 72 1.66 -16.91 10.28
CA ILE A 72 2.63 -15.96 10.88
C ILE A 72 1.97 -14.60 11.09
N GLU A 73 1.28 -14.07 10.08
CA GLU A 73 0.56 -12.79 10.15
C GLU A 73 -0.44 -12.77 11.32
N LEU A 74 -1.23 -13.84 11.47
CA LEU A 74 -2.26 -13.95 12.49
C LEU A 74 -1.67 -13.99 13.91
N VAL A 75 -0.59 -14.74 14.12
CA VAL A 75 0.10 -14.79 15.41
C VAL A 75 0.72 -13.44 15.75
N VAL A 76 1.39 -12.79 14.79
CA VAL A 76 1.94 -11.44 14.97
C VAL A 76 0.85 -10.46 15.34
N LYS A 77 -0.26 -10.39 14.59
CA LYS A 77 -1.37 -9.46 14.89
C LYS A 77 -1.98 -9.67 16.28
N SER A 78 -2.00 -10.90 16.77
CA SER A 78 -2.67 -11.26 18.03
C SER A 78 -1.79 -11.10 19.26
N ARG A 79 -0.46 -11.18 19.09
CA ARG A 79 0.52 -11.30 20.19
C ARG A 79 1.79 -10.48 19.97
N ILE A 80 1.73 -9.40 19.19
CA ILE A 80 2.90 -8.56 18.88
C ILE A 80 3.65 -8.05 20.13
N ASP A 81 2.94 -7.88 21.24
CA ASP A 81 3.52 -7.45 22.53
C ASP A 81 4.26 -8.58 23.28
N ASP A 82 3.91 -9.83 23.01
CA ASP A 82 4.44 -11.02 23.68
C ASP A 82 5.56 -11.71 22.88
N ILE A 83 5.85 -11.23 21.66
CA ILE A 83 6.91 -11.77 20.79
C ILE A 83 8.25 -11.13 21.16
N SER A 84 9.30 -11.95 21.30
CA SER A 84 10.63 -11.42 21.59
C SER A 84 11.19 -10.57 20.44
N TYR A 85 11.93 -9.52 20.77
CA TYR A 85 12.51 -8.63 19.76
C TYR A 85 13.42 -9.35 18.72
N PRO A 86 14.29 -10.32 19.10
CA PRO A 86 15.02 -11.12 18.12
C PRO A 86 14.09 -11.90 17.17
N LYS A 87 12.96 -12.40 17.67
CA LYS A 87 11.97 -13.09 16.85
C LYS A 87 11.28 -12.11 15.90
N ILE A 88 10.96 -10.89 16.32
CA ILE A 88 10.46 -9.83 15.42
C ILE A 88 11.42 -9.60 14.26
N LYS A 89 12.72 -9.38 14.52
CA LYS A 89 13.72 -9.20 13.45
C LYS A 89 13.76 -10.39 12.48
N SER A 90 13.71 -11.61 13.01
CA SER A 90 13.69 -12.82 12.21
C SER A 90 12.42 -12.94 11.34
N VAL A 91 11.26 -12.52 11.86
CA VAL A 91 9.99 -12.49 11.10
C VAL A 91 10.05 -11.45 9.98
N ILE A 92 10.61 -10.26 10.26
CA ILE A 92 10.82 -9.20 9.26
C ILE A 92 11.68 -9.73 8.10
N GLN A 93 12.84 -10.32 8.41
CA GLN A 93 13.74 -10.88 7.39
C GLN A 93 13.04 -11.96 6.56
N LEU A 94 12.35 -12.92 7.21
CA LEU A 94 11.63 -13.98 6.52
C LEU A 94 10.60 -13.40 5.55
N ALA A 95 9.75 -12.48 6.01
CA ALA A 95 8.68 -11.91 5.19
C ALA A 95 9.24 -11.09 4.03
N SER A 96 10.28 -10.29 4.28
CA SER A 96 11.00 -9.51 3.28
C SER A 96 11.62 -10.39 2.17
N ASP A 97 12.20 -11.53 2.55
CA ASP A 97 12.77 -12.49 1.60
C ASP A 97 11.70 -13.26 0.85
N GLU A 98 10.65 -13.75 1.52
CA GLU A 98 9.53 -14.44 0.88
C GLU A 98 8.79 -13.54 -0.12
N MET A 99 8.62 -12.25 0.20
CA MET A 99 8.01 -11.26 -0.68
C MET A 99 8.81 -11.01 -1.97
N THR A 100 10.13 -11.20 -1.93
CA THR A 100 11.05 -10.89 -3.05
C THR A 100 11.76 -12.11 -3.62
N LYS A 101 11.41 -13.30 -3.15
CA LYS A 101 12.08 -14.58 -3.50
C LYS A 101 11.95 -14.92 -4.97
N SER A 102 10.78 -14.66 -5.55
CA SER A 102 10.53 -14.76 -6.98
C SER A 102 10.66 -13.39 -7.64
N LYS A 103 11.25 -13.36 -8.84
CA LYS A 103 11.22 -12.17 -9.70
C LYS A 103 9.87 -11.99 -10.39
N GLU A 104 9.12 -13.08 -10.55
CA GLU A 104 7.77 -13.04 -11.08
C GLU A 104 6.80 -12.60 -10.00
N VAL A 105 5.80 -11.81 -10.39
CA VAL A 105 4.75 -11.38 -9.49
C VAL A 105 3.77 -12.54 -9.29
N VAL A 106 3.74 -13.09 -8.08
CA VAL A 106 2.81 -14.12 -7.63
C VAL A 106 1.96 -13.50 -6.51
N PRO A 107 0.81 -12.85 -6.86
CA PRO A 107 0.13 -11.94 -5.95
C PRO A 107 -0.23 -12.55 -4.60
N GLU A 108 -0.79 -13.75 -4.55
CA GLU A 108 -1.24 -14.38 -3.31
C GLU A 108 -0.09 -14.61 -2.31
N TRP A 109 1.03 -15.13 -2.80
CA TRP A 109 2.21 -15.41 -1.98
C TRP A 109 2.85 -14.13 -1.45
N GLN A 110 3.11 -13.19 -2.36
CA GLN A 110 3.86 -11.99 -2.02
C GLN A 110 3.00 -11.02 -1.21
N GLN A 111 1.67 -11.01 -1.41
CA GLN A 111 0.74 -10.28 -0.56
C GLN A 111 0.70 -10.85 0.86
N ALA A 112 0.69 -12.18 1.02
CA ALA A 112 0.73 -12.80 2.35
C ALA A 112 2.01 -12.41 3.11
N ALA A 113 3.16 -12.35 2.42
CA ALA A 113 4.41 -11.87 3.01
C ALA A 113 4.37 -10.36 3.32
N SER A 114 3.84 -9.54 2.41
CA SER A 114 3.64 -8.09 2.61
C SER A 114 2.76 -7.81 3.84
N ASN A 115 1.68 -8.58 4.04
CA ASN A 115 0.79 -8.39 5.18
C ASN A 115 1.47 -8.63 6.54
N ILE A 116 2.43 -9.56 6.61
CA ILE A 116 3.25 -9.76 7.81
C ILE A 116 4.05 -8.49 8.11
N LEU A 117 4.72 -7.93 7.10
CA LEU A 117 5.51 -6.70 7.24
C LEU A 117 4.63 -5.52 7.68
N VAL A 118 3.43 -5.39 7.11
CA VAL A 118 2.46 -4.36 7.51
C VAL A 118 2.02 -4.55 8.96
N ALA A 119 1.70 -5.78 9.36
CA ALA A 119 1.29 -6.09 10.73
C ALA A 119 2.39 -5.76 11.76
N VAL A 120 3.63 -6.14 11.48
CA VAL A 120 4.79 -5.81 12.32
C VAL A 120 5.07 -4.30 12.32
N GLY A 121 4.94 -3.65 11.16
CA GLY A 121 5.22 -2.23 10.95
C GLY A 121 4.30 -1.27 11.71
N ASN A 122 3.15 -1.73 12.21
CA ASN A 122 2.31 -0.94 13.10
C ASN A 122 3.00 -0.61 14.44
N LYS A 123 3.98 -1.43 14.86
CA LYS A 123 4.73 -1.21 16.11
C LYS A 123 6.24 -1.05 15.88
N TYR A 124 6.82 -1.82 14.99
CA TYR A 124 8.27 -1.87 14.74
C TYR A 124 8.63 -1.23 13.40
N ILE A 125 8.10 -0.02 13.14
CA ILE A 125 8.25 0.62 11.83
C ILE A 125 9.73 0.88 11.47
N ASN A 126 10.56 1.25 12.45
CA ASN A 126 11.98 1.52 12.21
C ASN A 126 12.73 0.27 11.70
N ASP A 127 12.46 -0.91 12.29
CA ASP A 127 13.05 -2.17 11.86
C ASP A 127 12.55 -2.58 10.46
N ILE A 128 11.27 -2.32 10.15
CA ILE A 128 10.71 -2.53 8.81
C ILE A 128 11.39 -1.62 7.79
N MET A 129 11.59 -0.34 8.13
CA MET A 129 12.25 0.62 7.25
C MET A 129 13.73 0.25 7.01
N GLU A 130 14.45 -0.20 8.05
CA GLU A 130 15.83 -0.70 7.92
C GLU A 130 15.92 -1.85 6.89
N GLU A 131 15.03 -2.83 6.98
CA GLU A 131 14.99 -3.98 6.06
C GLU A 131 14.56 -3.59 4.64
N ILE A 132 13.43 -2.88 4.51
CA ILE A 132 12.80 -2.61 3.22
C ILE A 132 13.60 -1.61 2.39
N LEU A 133 14.21 -0.61 3.03
CA LEU A 133 15.08 0.34 2.32
C LEU A 133 16.32 -0.36 1.73
N GLY A 134 16.80 -1.45 2.32
CA GLY A 134 17.83 -2.30 1.72
C GLY A 134 17.44 -2.85 0.33
N LYS A 135 16.14 -3.08 0.09
CA LYS A 135 15.59 -3.55 -1.19
C LYS A 135 15.00 -2.42 -2.07
N PHE A 136 15.11 -1.17 -1.62
CA PHE A 136 14.53 0.00 -2.26
C PHE A 136 15.60 1.09 -2.48
N GLN A 137 16.38 0.95 -3.56
CA GLN A 137 17.56 1.78 -3.83
C GLN A 137 17.36 2.72 -5.02
N PRO A 138 17.89 3.97 -4.98
CA PRO A 138 17.73 4.93 -6.08
C PRO A 138 18.19 4.38 -7.43
N GLY A 139 17.38 4.61 -8.47
CA GLY A 139 17.74 4.24 -9.85
C GLY A 139 17.69 2.75 -10.18
N VAL A 140 17.20 1.90 -9.27
CA VAL A 140 16.96 0.48 -9.51
C VAL A 140 15.50 0.18 -9.27
N LEU A 141 14.79 -0.36 -10.27
CA LEU A 141 13.39 -0.76 -10.08
C LEU A 141 13.31 -1.90 -9.06
N PRO A 142 12.60 -1.71 -7.93
CA PRO A 142 12.42 -2.75 -6.93
C PRO A 142 11.38 -3.76 -7.42
N HIS A 143 11.25 -4.84 -6.67
CA HIS A 143 10.14 -5.77 -6.85
C HIS A 143 8.79 -5.07 -6.56
N PHE A 144 7.74 -5.41 -7.31
CA PHE A 144 6.39 -4.80 -7.22
C PHE A 144 5.90 -4.67 -5.77
N PHE A 145 6.05 -5.75 -4.99
CA PHE A 145 5.56 -5.79 -3.61
C PHE A 145 6.36 -4.98 -2.61
N VAL A 146 7.58 -4.54 -2.94
CA VAL A 146 8.31 -3.57 -2.10
C VAL A 146 7.55 -2.24 -2.08
N ILE A 147 7.15 -1.75 -3.26
CA ILE A 147 6.38 -0.51 -3.39
C ILE A 147 4.98 -0.68 -2.77
N GLN A 148 4.32 -1.82 -3.06
CA GLN A 148 3.00 -2.11 -2.48
C GLN A 148 3.03 -2.14 -0.95
N THR A 149 4.09 -2.68 -0.35
CA THR A 149 4.24 -2.75 1.11
C THR A 149 4.40 -1.36 1.73
N LEU A 150 5.23 -0.49 1.13
CA LEU A 150 5.35 0.91 1.57
C LEU A 150 3.99 1.64 1.50
N ALA A 151 3.24 1.40 0.42
CA ALA A 151 1.91 1.95 0.23
C ALA A 151 0.93 1.47 1.32
N ASN A 152 0.93 0.18 1.63
CA ASN A 152 0.06 -0.42 2.66
C ASN A 152 0.47 0.01 4.08
N LEU A 153 1.76 0.19 4.35
CA LEU A 153 2.24 0.73 5.62
C LEU A 153 1.75 2.17 5.85
N SER A 154 1.69 2.98 4.79
CA SER A 154 1.24 4.38 4.90
C SER A 154 -0.24 4.51 5.23
N ASP A 155 -1.02 3.49 4.88
CA ASP A 155 -2.44 3.34 5.18
C ASP A 155 -2.66 2.77 6.59
N SER A 156 -1.86 1.76 6.97
CA SER A 156 -1.99 1.08 8.27
C SER A 156 -1.35 1.83 9.45
N ASN A 157 -0.29 2.60 9.20
CA ASN A 157 0.50 3.31 10.22
C ASN A 157 0.93 4.70 9.73
N VAL A 158 -0.06 5.59 9.61
CA VAL A 158 0.15 6.98 9.18
C VAL A 158 1.25 7.69 10.00
N TYR A 159 1.15 7.66 11.33
CA TYR A 159 2.09 8.36 12.20
C TYR A 159 3.52 7.80 12.14
N GLY A 160 3.67 6.49 11.98
CA GLY A 160 4.98 5.85 11.83
C GLY A 160 5.61 6.08 10.46
N MET A 161 4.81 6.19 9.40
CA MET A 161 5.30 6.28 8.02
C MET A 161 5.64 7.69 7.57
N VAL A 162 4.83 8.69 7.89
CA VAL A 162 4.98 10.07 7.37
C VAL A 162 6.39 10.65 7.57
N PRO A 163 7.09 10.44 8.71
CA PRO A 163 8.47 10.89 8.87
C PRO A 163 9.45 10.36 7.81
N PHE A 164 9.17 9.22 7.17
CA PHE A 164 10.02 8.62 6.13
C PHE A 164 9.63 9.01 4.70
N LEU A 165 8.41 9.54 4.48
CA LEU A 165 7.84 9.67 3.13
C LEU A 165 8.62 10.63 2.23
N SER A 166 9.20 11.71 2.77
CA SER A 166 10.04 12.62 1.97
C SER A 166 11.25 11.89 1.38
N ALA A 167 11.96 11.09 2.20
CA ALA A 167 13.11 10.30 1.74
C ALA A 167 12.72 9.16 0.79
N ILE A 168 11.60 8.49 1.05
CA ILE A 168 11.06 7.44 0.17
C ILE A 168 10.72 8.03 -1.21
N MET A 169 9.97 9.13 -1.26
CA MET A 169 9.60 9.78 -2.53
C MET A 169 10.84 10.27 -3.28
N GLY A 170 11.80 10.91 -2.59
CA GLY A 170 13.07 11.30 -3.20
C GLY A 170 13.81 10.14 -3.86
N THR A 171 13.82 8.96 -3.20
CA THR A 171 14.39 7.73 -3.74
C THR A 171 13.61 7.21 -4.96
N MET A 172 12.27 7.35 -4.98
CA MET A 172 11.41 6.92 -6.09
C MET A 172 11.58 7.74 -7.36
N LEU A 173 11.87 9.05 -7.28
CA LEU A 173 11.80 9.96 -8.44
C LEU A 173 12.58 9.46 -9.67
N PRO A 174 13.85 9.01 -9.56
CA PRO A 174 14.57 8.47 -10.72
C PRO A 174 13.90 7.23 -11.33
N MET A 175 13.20 6.44 -10.52
CA MET A 175 12.52 5.21 -10.94
C MET A 175 11.27 5.49 -11.77
N LEU A 176 10.56 6.58 -11.48
CA LEU A 176 9.36 6.98 -12.23
C LEU A 176 9.73 7.23 -13.71
N GLY A 177 10.82 7.95 -13.98
CA GLY A 177 11.28 8.22 -15.35
C GLY A 177 11.69 7.00 -16.15
N MET A 178 12.17 5.93 -15.49
CA MET A 178 12.58 4.69 -16.16
C MET A 178 11.48 3.63 -16.26
N THR A 179 10.36 3.81 -15.57
CA THR A 179 9.30 2.80 -15.49
C THR A 179 8.54 2.71 -16.81
N LYS A 180 8.67 1.57 -17.49
CA LYS A 180 7.98 1.30 -18.76
C LYS A 180 6.74 0.43 -18.61
N GLN A 181 6.79 -0.54 -17.70
CA GLN A 181 5.74 -1.55 -17.54
C GLN A 181 4.53 -0.96 -16.81
N ASP A 182 3.32 -1.20 -17.33
CA ASP A 182 2.11 -0.55 -16.82
C ASP A 182 1.73 -1.02 -15.40
N ASN A 183 1.99 -2.28 -15.05
CA ASN A 183 1.85 -2.78 -13.68
C ASN A 183 2.74 -2.02 -12.68
N MET A 184 3.96 -1.67 -13.08
CA MET A 184 4.87 -0.89 -12.24
C MET A 184 4.40 0.56 -12.14
N LYS A 185 3.95 1.18 -13.24
CA LYS A 185 3.34 2.52 -13.19
C LYS A 185 2.12 2.54 -12.27
N TRP A 186 1.33 1.47 -12.30
CA TRP A 186 0.15 1.31 -11.46
C TRP A 186 0.52 1.31 -9.98
N VAL A 187 1.48 0.47 -9.55
CA VAL A 187 1.87 0.40 -8.14
C VAL A 187 2.55 1.67 -7.65
N PHE A 188 3.36 2.33 -8.49
CA PHE A 188 3.94 3.64 -8.18
C PHE A 188 2.85 4.71 -8.00
N SER A 189 1.87 4.76 -8.90
CA SER A 189 0.77 5.73 -8.82
C SER A 189 -0.09 5.49 -7.58
N SER A 190 -0.41 4.22 -7.29
CA SER A 190 -1.15 3.84 -6.08
C SER A 190 -0.38 4.21 -4.80
N ALA A 191 0.95 4.00 -4.78
CA ALA A 191 1.77 4.38 -3.64
C ALA A 191 1.79 5.90 -3.42
N LEU A 192 1.99 6.69 -4.49
CA LEU A 192 1.96 8.16 -4.40
C LEU A 192 0.60 8.70 -3.93
N CYS A 193 -0.51 8.05 -4.33
CA CYS A 193 -1.84 8.36 -3.82
C CYS A 193 -1.91 8.13 -2.31
N ARG A 194 -1.55 6.93 -1.84
CA ARG A 194 -1.59 6.57 -0.42
C ARG A 194 -0.64 7.40 0.44
N PHE A 195 0.54 7.75 -0.08
CA PHE A 195 1.47 8.65 0.60
C PHE A 195 0.84 10.03 0.75
N SER A 196 0.19 10.54 -0.30
CA SER A 196 -0.47 11.83 -0.25
C SER A 196 -1.62 11.83 0.76
N GLU A 197 -2.48 10.81 0.73
CA GLU A 197 -3.58 10.65 1.70
C GLU A 197 -3.05 10.53 3.14
N SER A 198 -2.00 9.74 3.37
CA SER A 198 -1.35 9.58 4.69
C SER A 198 -0.77 10.90 5.22
N ILE A 199 -0.10 11.68 4.38
CA ILE A 199 0.40 13.02 4.75
C ILE A 199 -0.75 13.95 5.12
N LEU A 200 -1.83 13.96 4.33
CA LEU A 200 -3.00 14.80 4.60
C LEU A 200 -3.68 14.41 5.92
N GLU A 201 -3.82 13.11 6.19
CA GLU A 201 -4.37 12.62 7.46
C GLU A 201 -3.50 13.02 8.66
N TYR A 202 -2.18 12.88 8.53
CA TYR A 202 -1.24 13.31 9.56
C TYR A 202 -1.35 14.81 9.85
N LEU A 203 -1.40 15.65 8.80
CA LEU A 203 -1.53 17.09 8.92
C LEU A 203 -2.90 17.52 9.50
N ALA A 204 -3.95 16.75 9.23
CA ALA A 204 -5.27 16.99 9.81
C ALA A 204 -5.36 16.63 11.30
N ASN A 205 -4.45 15.80 11.81
CA ASN A 205 -4.45 15.29 13.18
C ASN A 205 -3.13 15.57 13.93
N LEU A 206 -2.53 16.76 13.71
CA LEU A 206 -1.25 17.14 14.32
C LEU A 206 -1.26 17.11 15.86
N ASP A 207 -2.42 17.25 16.50
CA ASP A 207 -2.58 17.15 17.95
C ASP A 207 -2.27 15.76 18.51
N LYS A 208 -2.39 14.72 17.67
CA LYS A 208 -2.09 13.32 18.02
C LYS A 208 -0.78 12.83 17.42
N ALA A 209 -0.16 13.64 16.58
CA ALA A 209 1.04 13.27 15.84
C ALA A 209 2.27 13.17 16.76
N PRO A 210 3.16 12.19 16.52
CA PRO A 210 4.41 12.07 17.28
C PRO A 210 5.35 13.26 17.05
N ASP A 211 5.31 13.85 15.85
CA ASP A 211 6.02 15.10 15.53
C ASP A 211 5.02 16.14 14.95
N PRO A 212 4.56 17.11 15.75
CA PRO A 212 3.62 18.13 15.30
C PRO A 212 4.29 19.23 14.44
N THR A 213 5.60 19.17 14.21
CA THR A 213 6.34 20.19 13.45
C THR A 213 6.35 19.94 11.94
N VAL A 214 5.89 18.76 11.51
CA VAL A 214 5.75 18.38 10.09
C VAL A 214 4.87 19.41 9.37
N ARG A 215 5.35 19.88 8.22
CA ARG A 215 4.64 20.85 7.37
C ARG A 215 4.42 20.29 5.98
N LYS A 216 3.35 20.75 5.34
CA LYS A 216 3.04 20.45 3.93
C LYS A 216 4.24 20.71 3.01
N ASP A 217 4.93 21.84 3.22
CA ASP A 217 6.07 22.25 2.38
C ASP A 217 7.24 21.27 2.36
N THR A 218 7.37 20.42 3.39
CA THR A 218 8.39 19.36 3.45
C THR A 218 8.28 18.34 2.32
N PHE A 219 7.09 18.20 1.71
CA PHE A 219 6.81 17.18 0.69
C PHE A 219 6.54 17.77 -0.71
N SER A 220 6.32 19.09 -0.80
CA SER A 220 5.83 19.75 -2.02
C SER A 220 6.72 19.53 -3.24
N SER A 221 8.05 19.49 -3.05
CA SER A 221 9.03 19.34 -4.13
C SER A 221 8.97 17.95 -4.77
N GLU A 222 9.01 16.91 -3.93
CA GLU A 222 8.96 15.51 -4.37
C GLU A 222 7.59 15.18 -4.97
N ILE A 223 6.51 15.67 -4.35
CA ILE A 223 5.15 15.52 -4.88
C ILE A 223 5.04 16.15 -6.27
N TYR A 224 5.49 17.39 -6.45
CA TYR A 224 5.42 18.04 -7.75
C TYR A 224 6.24 17.29 -8.82
N SER A 225 7.44 16.84 -8.47
CA SER A 225 8.30 16.11 -9.39
C SER A 225 7.67 14.79 -9.85
N ALA A 226 7.01 14.07 -8.94
CA ALA A 226 6.27 12.87 -9.28
C ALA A 226 5.00 13.19 -10.08
N TYR A 227 4.26 14.24 -9.68
CA TYR A 227 3.05 14.71 -10.35
C TYR A 227 3.33 15.00 -11.82
N ASP A 228 4.41 15.71 -12.12
CA ASP A 228 4.77 16.12 -13.49
C ASP A 228 4.99 14.90 -14.41
N ILE A 229 5.65 13.85 -13.91
CA ILE A 229 5.84 12.60 -14.65
C ILE A 229 4.49 11.89 -14.89
N LEU A 230 3.68 11.75 -13.84
CA LEU A 230 2.37 11.08 -13.91
C LEU A 230 1.44 11.80 -14.89
N PHE A 231 1.35 13.12 -14.79
CA PHE A 231 0.47 13.94 -15.60
C PHE A 231 0.92 14.06 -17.06
N ASN A 232 2.21 14.27 -17.33
CA ASN A 232 2.67 14.45 -18.69
C ASN A 232 2.85 13.13 -19.45
N SER A 233 3.08 12.02 -18.74
CA SER A 233 3.43 10.73 -19.36
C SER A 233 2.40 9.63 -19.12
N TRP A 234 1.94 9.41 -17.88
CA TRP A 234 1.21 8.19 -17.53
C TRP A 234 -0.32 8.30 -17.66
N ILE A 235 -0.90 9.50 -17.47
CA ILE A 235 -2.34 9.73 -17.62
C ILE A 235 -2.85 9.45 -19.06
N GLN A 236 -1.94 9.43 -20.04
CA GLN A 236 -2.26 9.13 -21.44
C GLN A 236 -2.25 7.63 -21.76
N SER A 237 -1.99 6.76 -20.76
CA SER A 237 -1.98 5.31 -20.94
C SER A 237 -3.27 4.82 -21.60
N ARG A 238 -3.14 3.78 -22.45
CA ARG A 238 -4.29 3.11 -23.07
C ARG A 238 -5.03 2.20 -22.09
N GLU A 239 -4.36 1.74 -21.04
CA GLU A 239 -4.96 0.92 -19.99
C GLU A 239 -5.85 1.79 -19.09
N SER A 240 -7.15 1.48 -19.05
CA SER A 240 -8.15 2.25 -18.30
C SER A 240 -7.85 2.26 -16.79
N LYS A 241 -7.52 1.09 -16.21
CA LYS A 241 -7.21 0.96 -14.79
C LYS A 241 -6.03 1.83 -14.37
N LEU A 242 -4.92 1.75 -15.10
CA LEU A 242 -3.75 2.62 -14.86
C LEU A 242 -4.14 4.10 -14.97
N ARG A 243 -4.90 4.48 -16.00
CA ARG A 243 -5.33 5.87 -16.18
C ARG A 243 -6.14 6.40 -14.98
N LEU A 244 -7.05 5.59 -14.45
CA LEU A 244 -7.86 5.94 -13.27
C LEU A 244 -7.01 6.04 -12.01
N THR A 245 -6.07 5.10 -11.80
CA THR A 245 -5.14 5.16 -10.66
C THR A 245 -4.23 6.38 -10.72
N VAL A 246 -3.75 6.77 -11.91
CA VAL A 246 -2.98 8.01 -12.09
C VAL A 246 -3.86 9.22 -11.77
N ALA A 247 -5.11 9.26 -12.24
CA ALA A 247 -6.02 10.37 -11.95
C ALA A 247 -6.29 10.52 -10.45
N GLU A 248 -6.50 9.41 -9.74
CA GLU A 248 -6.68 9.41 -8.29
C GLU A 248 -5.45 9.95 -7.55
N ALA A 249 -4.25 9.50 -7.95
CA ALA A 249 -3.00 10.01 -7.41
C ALA A 249 -2.86 11.52 -7.64
N LEU A 250 -3.13 12.02 -8.86
CA LEU A 250 -3.06 13.45 -9.15
C LEU A 250 -4.04 14.29 -8.30
N GLY A 251 -5.23 13.74 -7.99
CA GLY A 251 -6.21 14.37 -7.11
C GLY A 251 -5.65 14.59 -5.71
N SER A 252 -5.22 13.51 -5.05
CA SER A 252 -4.63 13.59 -3.71
C SER A 252 -3.35 14.44 -3.66
N MET A 253 -2.46 14.30 -4.65
CA MET A 253 -1.21 15.06 -4.75
C MET A 253 -1.44 16.57 -4.91
N SER A 254 -2.54 16.98 -5.52
CA SER A 254 -2.87 18.41 -5.71
C SER A 254 -2.94 19.17 -4.37
N HIS A 255 -3.40 18.52 -3.30
CA HIS A 255 -3.42 19.13 -1.96
C HIS A 255 -2.03 19.40 -1.39
N LEU A 256 -1.00 18.70 -1.86
CA LEU A 256 0.36 18.77 -1.34
C LEU A 256 1.30 19.58 -2.23
N MET A 257 0.86 20.03 -3.40
CA MET A 257 1.63 20.93 -4.26
C MET A 257 1.73 22.35 -3.68
N ALA A 258 2.81 23.04 -4.04
CA ALA A 258 2.95 24.48 -3.82
C ALA A 258 1.90 25.27 -4.64
N HIS A 259 1.52 26.43 -4.12
CA HIS A 259 0.45 27.26 -4.69
C HIS A 259 0.66 27.59 -6.17
N ASP A 260 1.81 28.17 -6.48
CA ASP A 260 2.22 28.57 -7.83
C ASP A 260 2.20 27.38 -8.79
N LYS A 261 2.68 26.22 -8.33
CA LYS A 261 2.75 25.00 -9.14
C LYS A 261 1.39 24.41 -9.46
N LEU A 262 0.47 24.34 -8.51
CA LEU A 262 -0.88 23.86 -8.83
C LEU A 262 -1.61 24.86 -9.72
N GLU A 263 -1.53 26.16 -9.42
CA GLU A 263 -2.17 27.21 -10.22
C GLU A 263 -1.74 27.18 -11.70
N GLU A 264 -0.46 26.94 -11.99
CA GLU A 264 0.09 26.73 -13.34
C GLU A 264 -0.52 25.51 -14.07
N GLN A 265 -0.89 24.45 -13.32
CA GLN A 265 -1.36 23.18 -13.88
C GLN A 265 -2.88 23.12 -14.09
N LEU A 266 -3.66 23.87 -13.31
CA LEU A 266 -5.14 23.84 -13.35
C LEU A 266 -5.75 23.96 -14.75
N PRO A 267 -5.29 24.85 -15.65
CA PRO A 267 -5.86 24.97 -16.99
C PRO A 267 -5.72 23.71 -17.84
N LYS A 268 -4.74 22.84 -17.54
CA LYS A 268 -4.54 21.56 -18.23
C LYS A 268 -5.15 20.39 -17.45
N LEU A 269 -5.02 20.42 -16.13
CA LEU A 269 -5.47 19.34 -15.25
C LEU A 269 -6.99 19.17 -15.29
N LEU A 270 -7.75 20.26 -15.14
CA LEU A 270 -9.21 20.20 -15.09
C LEU A 270 -9.80 19.62 -16.39
N PRO A 271 -9.48 20.11 -17.60
CA PRO A 271 -9.98 19.51 -18.84
C PRO A 271 -9.56 18.05 -19.01
N THR A 272 -8.36 17.68 -18.53
CA THR A 272 -7.86 16.31 -18.61
C THR A 272 -8.71 15.37 -17.76
N ILE A 273 -8.98 15.71 -16.49
CA ILE A 273 -9.83 14.91 -15.60
C ILE A 273 -11.26 14.83 -16.14
N LEU A 274 -11.84 15.94 -16.58
CA LEU A 274 -13.18 15.96 -17.16
C LEU A 274 -13.28 15.08 -18.42
N GLY A 275 -12.22 15.04 -19.22
CA GLY A 275 -12.12 14.17 -20.39
C GLY A 275 -12.15 12.67 -20.07
N LEU A 276 -11.87 12.27 -18.82
CA LEU A 276 -11.86 10.87 -18.40
C LEU A 276 -13.27 10.27 -18.30
N TYR A 277 -14.30 11.07 -17.99
CA TYR A 277 -15.69 10.61 -17.96
C TYR A 277 -16.16 10.04 -19.31
N LYS A 278 -15.62 10.56 -20.42
CA LYS A 278 -15.95 10.06 -21.76
C LYS A 278 -15.31 8.73 -22.10
N LYS A 279 -14.28 8.32 -21.36
CA LYS A 279 -13.38 7.21 -21.71
C LYS A 279 -13.43 6.03 -20.74
N ASN A 280 -14.10 6.17 -19.60
CA ASN A 280 -14.10 5.17 -18.54
C ASN A 280 -15.49 5.09 -17.88
N SER A 281 -15.85 3.91 -17.39
CA SER A 281 -17.12 3.65 -16.70
C SER A 281 -17.07 3.91 -15.19
N GLU A 282 -15.89 3.90 -14.57
CA GLU A 282 -15.73 4.12 -13.13
C GLU A 282 -15.74 5.62 -12.79
N HIS A 283 -16.93 6.21 -12.81
CA HIS A 283 -17.13 7.64 -12.60
C HIS A 283 -16.82 8.11 -11.17
N TYR A 284 -16.91 7.23 -10.18
CA TYR A 284 -16.61 7.55 -8.78
C TYR A 284 -15.17 8.05 -8.60
N ILE A 285 -14.18 7.32 -9.12
CA ILE A 285 -12.76 7.69 -8.99
C ILE A 285 -12.48 9.03 -9.68
N ILE A 286 -13.09 9.25 -10.85
CA ILE A 286 -12.96 10.51 -11.59
C ILE A 286 -13.58 11.67 -10.79
N SER A 287 -14.73 11.44 -10.16
CA SER A 287 -15.42 12.42 -9.33
C SER A 287 -14.63 12.76 -8.06
N LYS A 288 -14.09 11.74 -7.38
CA LYS A 288 -13.21 11.91 -6.20
C LYS A 288 -11.98 12.72 -6.56
N SER A 289 -11.29 12.37 -7.65
CA SER A 289 -10.11 13.10 -8.12
C SER A 289 -10.44 14.56 -8.47
N LEU A 290 -11.51 14.79 -9.23
CA LEU A 290 -11.97 16.15 -9.56
C LEU A 290 -12.29 16.97 -8.31
N TYR A 291 -12.99 16.36 -7.34
CA TYR A 291 -13.29 16.98 -6.06
C TYR A 291 -12.02 17.42 -5.34
N GLN A 292 -11.03 16.54 -5.19
CA GLN A 292 -9.77 16.86 -4.52
C GLN A 292 -9.02 18.01 -5.22
N VAL A 293 -8.95 18.00 -6.55
CA VAL A 293 -8.34 19.11 -7.31
C VAL A 293 -9.08 20.43 -7.04
N LEU A 294 -10.42 20.42 -7.09
CA LEU A 294 -11.23 21.62 -6.86
C LEU A 294 -11.09 22.10 -5.41
N GLU A 295 -11.13 21.19 -4.43
CA GLU A 295 -10.95 21.51 -3.01
C GLU A 295 -9.58 22.14 -2.75
N ALA A 296 -8.51 21.57 -3.28
CA ALA A 296 -7.17 22.15 -3.19
C ALA A 296 -7.11 23.56 -3.82
N SER A 297 -7.76 23.73 -4.99
CA SER A 297 -7.80 25.00 -5.73
C SER A 297 -8.60 26.09 -5.04
N VAL A 298 -9.71 25.73 -4.37
CA VAL A 298 -10.54 26.65 -3.60
C VAL A 298 -9.81 27.05 -2.32
N ASN A 299 -9.22 26.09 -1.60
CA ASN A 299 -8.49 26.34 -0.36
C ASN A 299 -7.31 27.30 -0.54
N MET A 300 -6.72 27.34 -1.73
CA MET A 300 -5.66 28.28 -2.05
C MET A 300 -6.15 29.63 -2.61
N GLY A 301 -7.43 29.75 -2.98
CA GLY A 301 -8.01 30.96 -3.55
C GLY A 301 -7.63 31.20 -5.02
N SER A 302 -7.43 30.17 -5.83
CA SER A 302 -7.03 30.34 -7.23
C SER A 302 -8.14 30.98 -8.07
N ARG A 303 -7.78 32.02 -8.81
CA ARG A 303 -8.69 32.72 -9.75
C ARG A 303 -8.86 31.99 -11.08
N VAL A 304 -7.99 31.01 -11.36
CA VAL A 304 -8.06 30.21 -12.59
C VAL A 304 -9.41 29.48 -12.69
N LEU A 305 -9.99 29.09 -11.54
CA LEU A 305 -11.30 28.45 -11.49
C LEU A 305 -12.42 29.29 -12.11
N GLU A 306 -12.37 30.63 -11.98
CA GLU A 306 -13.38 31.52 -12.56
C GLU A 306 -13.42 31.38 -14.08
N THR A 307 -12.27 31.19 -14.72
CA THR A 307 -12.17 31.02 -16.18
C THR A 307 -12.58 29.63 -16.67
N GLN A 308 -12.68 28.66 -15.76
CA GLN A 308 -12.97 27.24 -16.07
C GLN A 308 -14.39 26.84 -15.64
N ILE A 309 -15.13 27.73 -14.95
CA ILE A 309 -16.39 27.41 -14.29
C ILE A 309 -17.46 26.91 -15.26
N ASP A 310 -17.58 27.52 -16.43
CA ASP A 310 -18.58 27.11 -17.43
C ASP A 310 -18.31 25.68 -17.92
N GLY A 311 -17.05 25.34 -18.19
CA GLY A 311 -16.66 24.00 -18.60
C GLY A 311 -16.90 22.96 -17.51
N LEU A 312 -16.61 23.31 -16.25
CA LEU A 312 -16.89 22.46 -15.09
C LEU A 312 -18.38 22.21 -14.92
N LEU A 313 -19.20 23.27 -14.96
CA LEU A 313 -20.65 23.17 -14.79
C LEU A 313 -21.29 22.32 -15.88
N VAL A 314 -20.89 22.49 -17.15
CA VAL A 314 -21.40 21.68 -18.26
C VAL A 314 -21.06 20.21 -18.06
N ALA A 315 -19.82 19.89 -17.70
CA ALA A 315 -19.40 18.50 -17.51
C ALA A 315 -20.09 17.84 -16.30
N LEU A 316 -20.17 18.55 -15.16
CA LEU A 316 -20.84 18.06 -13.95
C LEU A 316 -22.35 17.88 -14.16
N HIS A 317 -22.99 18.80 -14.86
CA HIS A 317 -24.41 18.68 -15.22
C HIS A 317 -24.68 17.41 -16.03
N GLN A 318 -23.83 17.10 -17.02
CA GLN A 318 -23.95 15.86 -17.79
C GLN A 318 -23.83 14.61 -16.91
N GLN A 319 -22.95 14.61 -15.90
CA GLN A 319 -22.81 13.47 -15.00
C GLN A 319 -24.03 13.30 -14.08
N ILE A 320 -24.56 14.39 -13.52
CA ILE A 320 -25.73 14.36 -12.63
C ILE A 320 -27.00 13.94 -13.40
N CYS A 321 -27.14 14.39 -14.65
CA CYS A 321 -28.30 14.08 -15.48
C CYS A 321 -28.19 12.75 -16.24
N SER A 322 -27.06 12.04 -16.14
CA SER A 322 -26.92 10.73 -16.77
C SER A 322 -27.81 9.71 -16.05
N PRO A 323 -28.60 8.90 -16.78
CA PRO A 323 -29.45 7.89 -16.16
C PRO A 323 -28.59 6.90 -15.37
N MET A 324 -29.03 6.55 -14.16
CA MET A 324 -28.33 5.59 -13.32
C MET A 324 -28.27 4.23 -14.03
N ASP A 325 -27.06 3.72 -14.25
CA ASP A 325 -26.87 2.37 -14.76
C ASP A 325 -27.05 1.37 -13.60
N PHE A 326 -28.26 0.84 -13.47
CA PHE A 326 -28.60 -0.13 -12.42
C PHE A 326 -27.83 -1.46 -12.55
N ASN A 327 -27.10 -1.70 -13.64
CA ASN A 327 -26.25 -2.88 -13.81
C ASN A 327 -24.85 -2.69 -13.24
N ASN A 328 -24.46 -1.46 -12.90
CA ASN A 328 -23.16 -1.14 -12.35
C ASN A 328 -23.33 -0.10 -11.22
N PRO A 329 -23.87 -0.52 -10.06
CA PRO A 329 -24.12 0.40 -8.95
C PRO A 329 -22.79 1.00 -8.43
N PRO A 330 -22.83 2.24 -7.92
CA PRO A 330 -21.65 2.93 -7.39
C PRO A 330 -21.01 2.24 -6.19
#